data_AF-A0A9E5XX20-F1
#
_entry.id   AF-A0A9E5XX20-F1
#
_cell.length_a   1.000
_cell.length_b   1.000
_cell.length_c   1.000
_cell.angle_alpha   90.00
_cell.angle_beta   90.00
_cell.angle_gamma   90.00
#
_symmetry.space_group_name_H-M   'P 1'
#
loop_
_entity.id
_entity.type
_entity.pdbx_description
1 polymer ?
#
loop_
_entity_poly.entity_id
_entity_poly.type
_entity_poly.pdbx_seq_one_letter_code
_entity_poly.pdbx_strand_id
1 'polypeptide(L)'
;MHKTDLSKFDNSWYNPKGNIVKRTLWYFVNVLFFLNPWNPLSSLKIFLLRLFGAKIGKGVIIKPSVNIKYPWRLSVGNNVWIGEKVWIDNLADVKIADNVSISQGAMLLCGNHNYKKTSFDLIIGEIKLEEGVWIGAKSIVAPGVTCKSHSVLAVNSVAVKDLEEYTIYQGNPAVKVRSRIIEE
;
A
#
# COMPACT_ATOMS: atom_id res chain seq x y z
N MET A 1 -28.84 21.87 -8.41
CA MET A 1 -27.96 20.77 -7.94
C MET A 1 -26.72 21.37 -7.30
N HIS A 2 -26.22 20.81 -6.20
CA HIS A 2 -24.93 21.19 -5.63
C HIS A 2 -23.80 20.78 -6.58
N LYS A 3 -22.74 21.60 -6.68
CA LYS A 3 -21.58 21.37 -7.55
C LYS A 3 -20.31 21.22 -6.70
N THR A 4 -19.36 20.43 -7.18
CA THR A 4 -18.01 20.35 -6.61
C THR A 4 -17.32 21.70 -6.72
N ASP A 5 -16.64 22.12 -5.66
CA ASP A 5 -15.91 23.37 -5.52
C ASP A 5 -14.63 23.11 -4.73
N LEU A 6 -13.55 22.82 -5.46
CA LEU A 6 -12.24 22.48 -4.88
C LEU A 6 -11.58 23.67 -4.18
N SER A 7 -12.07 24.91 -4.36
CA SER A 7 -11.59 26.05 -3.58
C SER A 7 -11.97 25.95 -2.10
N LYS A 8 -12.95 25.11 -1.77
CA LYS A 8 -13.41 24.80 -0.41
C LYS A 8 -12.78 23.52 0.16
N PHE A 9 -11.81 22.92 -0.52
CA PHE A 9 -11.12 21.72 -0.05
C PHE A 9 -10.48 21.98 1.32
N ASP A 10 -10.81 21.15 2.30
CA ASP A 10 -10.22 21.23 3.64
C ASP A 10 -9.54 19.91 4.02
N ASN A 11 -8.26 20.00 4.36
CA ASN A 11 -7.46 18.93 4.92
C ASN A 11 -6.72 19.34 6.20
N SER A 12 -7.19 20.39 6.89
CA SER A 12 -6.59 20.89 8.14
C SER A 12 -6.51 19.82 9.24
N TRP A 13 -7.46 18.88 9.25
CA TRP A 13 -7.47 17.72 10.15
C TRP A 13 -6.34 16.71 9.84
N TYR A 14 -5.83 16.68 8.61
CA TYR A 14 -4.91 15.65 8.15
C TYR A 14 -3.48 15.96 8.59
N ASN A 15 -2.89 15.04 9.35
CA ASN A 15 -1.50 15.10 9.75
C ASN A 15 -0.68 13.97 9.08
N PRO A 16 0.29 14.28 8.21
CA PRO A 16 1.15 13.26 7.59
C PRO A 16 2.13 12.59 8.59
N LYS A 17 2.20 13.02 9.86
CA LYS A 17 3.15 12.63 10.92
C LYS A 17 4.61 13.05 10.70
N GLY A 18 5.05 13.25 9.45
CA GLY A 18 6.39 13.77 9.12
C GLY A 18 6.39 15.27 8.89
N ASN A 19 7.33 15.99 9.50
CA ASN A 19 7.51 17.43 9.23
C ASN A 19 7.93 17.70 7.77
N ILE A 20 7.91 18.96 7.34
CA ILE A 20 8.22 19.33 5.95
C ILE A 20 9.61 18.88 5.51
N VAL A 21 10.63 19.08 6.36
CA VAL A 21 12.02 18.69 6.06
C VAL A 21 12.13 17.18 5.81
N LYS A 22 11.55 16.37 6.70
CA LYS A 22 11.54 14.91 6.56
C LYS A 22 10.86 14.46 5.28
N ARG A 23 9.72 15.06 4.93
CA ARG A 23 8.98 14.77 3.69
C ARG A 23 9.78 15.15 2.44
N THR A 24 10.42 16.31 2.45
CA THR A 24 11.26 16.78 1.34
C THR A 24 12.47 15.88 1.15
N LEU A 25 13.19 15.53 2.22
CA LEU A 25 14.32 14.61 2.13
C LEU A 25 13.88 13.24 1.62
N TRP A 26 12.74 12.73 2.12
CA TRP A 26 12.21 11.46 1.66
C TRP A 26 11.86 11.48 0.17
N TYR A 27 11.28 12.58 -0.33
CA TYR A 27 10.97 12.72 -1.75
C TYR A 27 12.19 12.46 -2.64
N PHE A 28 13.32 13.09 -2.33
CA PHE A 28 14.56 12.88 -3.09
C PHE A 28 15.12 11.46 -2.92
N VAL A 29 15.10 10.93 -1.69
CA VAL A 29 15.52 9.53 -1.42
C VAL A 29 14.66 8.54 -2.23
N ASN A 30 13.35 8.72 -2.25
CA ASN A 30 12.41 7.89 -3.00
C ASN A 30 12.69 7.95 -4.50
N VAL A 31 12.91 9.15 -5.06
CA VAL A 31 13.27 9.32 -6.48
C VAL A 31 14.59 8.62 -6.83
N LEU A 32 15.63 8.84 -6.03
CA LEU A 32 16.98 8.37 -6.33
C LEU A 32 17.16 6.86 -6.12
N PHE A 33 16.52 6.28 -5.10
CA PHE A 33 16.79 4.90 -4.67
C PHE A 33 15.64 3.92 -4.88
N PHE A 34 14.39 4.39 -4.95
CA PHE A 34 13.21 3.51 -5.03
C PHE A 34 12.61 3.53 -6.43
N LEU A 35 12.30 4.71 -6.96
CA LEU A 35 11.75 4.88 -8.31
C LEU A 35 12.78 4.55 -9.39
N ASN A 36 14.06 4.77 -9.09
CA ASN A 36 15.17 4.50 -10.00
C ASN A 36 15.26 3.01 -10.39
N PRO A 37 15.03 2.65 -11.66
CA PRO A 37 15.05 1.26 -12.11
C PRO A 37 16.45 0.63 -12.07
N TRP A 38 17.51 1.45 -12.00
CA TRP A 38 18.90 1.00 -11.99
C TRP A 38 19.38 0.53 -10.61
N ASN A 39 18.57 0.69 -9.56
CA ASN A 39 18.93 0.24 -8.22
C ASN A 39 18.21 -1.08 -7.84
N PRO A 40 18.82 -2.26 -8.04
CA PRO A 40 18.25 -3.53 -7.63
C PRO A 40 18.44 -3.85 -6.13
N LEU A 41 19.24 -3.07 -5.40
CA LEU A 41 19.68 -3.44 -4.05
C LEU A 41 18.55 -3.26 -3.02
N SER A 42 17.97 -4.38 -2.57
CA SER A 42 16.93 -4.39 -1.54
C SER A 42 17.47 -3.96 -0.18
N SER A 43 18.70 -4.35 0.18
CA SER A 43 19.34 -4.01 1.45
C SER A 43 19.47 -2.49 1.66
N LEU A 44 19.88 -1.76 0.62
CA LEU A 44 19.97 -0.30 0.64
C LEU A 44 18.59 0.35 0.83
N LYS A 45 17.57 -0.11 0.08
CA LYS A 45 16.19 0.38 0.24
C LYS A 45 15.67 0.14 1.65
N ILE A 46 15.92 -1.04 2.22
CA ILE A 46 15.50 -1.39 3.58
C ILE A 46 16.19 -0.49 4.62
N PHE A 47 17.50 -0.27 4.48
CA PHE A 47 18.24 0.64 5.36
C PHE A 47 17.64 2.06 5.33
N LEU A 48 17.41 2.61 4.13
CA LEU A 48 16.82 3.94 3.96
C LEU A 48 15.39 4.01 4.52
N LEU A 49 14.55 2.99 4.31
CA LEU A 49 13.21 2.93 4.90
C LEU A 49 13.25 2.99 6.42
N ARG A 50 14.13 2.18 7.05
CA ARG A 50 14.32 2.18 8.50
C ARG A 50 14.82 3.53 9.02
N LEU A 51 15.77 4.15 8.33
CA LEU A 51 16.26 5.50 8.66
C LEU A 51 15.13 6.54 8.66
N PHE A 52 14.16 6.41 7.75
CA PHE A 52 12.99 7.30 7.69
C PHE A 52 11.83 6.87 8.60
N GLY A 53 12.00 5.83 9.41
CA GLY A 53 11.08 5.41 10.47
C GLY A 53 10.13 4.28 10.11
N ALA A 54 10.34 3.58 9.00
CA ALA A 54 9.60 2.35 8.71
C ALA A 54 10.06 1.21 9.63
N LYS A 55 9.14 0.32 9.98
CA LYS A 55 9.46 -0.94 10.67
C LYS A 55 9.53 -2.05 9.63
N ILE A 56 10.69 -2.65 9.40
CA ILE A 56 10.90 -3.65 8.36
C ILE A 56 11.58 -4.88 8.97
N GLY A 57 10.99 -6.07 8.78
CA GLY A 57 11.52 -7.36 9.23
C GLY A 57 12.71 -7.88 8.41
N LYS A 58 12.99 -9.18 8.52
CA LYS A 58 14.07 -9.89 7.82
C LYS A 58 13.55 -10.54 6.53
N GLY A 59 14.44 -10.82 5.58
CA GLY A 59 14.07 -11.51 4.33
C GLY A 59 13.16 -10.70 3.40
N VAL A 60 13.07 -9.38 3.58
CA VAL A 60 12.25 -8.52 2.72
C VAL A 60 12.97 -8.25 1.40
N ILE A 61 12.26 -8.37 0.29
CA ILE A 61 12.75 -8.07 -1.06
C ILE A 61 11.93 -6.92 -1.63
N ILE A 62 12.61 -5.85 -2.06
CA ILE A 62 11.99 -4.65 -2.63
C ILE A 62 12.59 -4.41 -4.01
N LYS A 63 11.78 -4.69 -5.02
CA LYS A 63 12.16 -4.55 -6.43
C LYS A 63 12.33 -3.08 -6.86
N PRO A 64 12.97 -2.83 -8.00
CA PRO A 64 13.10 -1.49 -8.55
C PRO A 64 11.74 -0.85 -8.88
N SER A 65 11.75 0.47 -8.97
CA SER A 65 10.58 1.29 -9.31
C SER A 65 9.40 1.20 -8.35
N VAL A 66 9.62 0.75 -7.11
CA VAL A 66 8.63 0.82 -6.04
C VAL A 66 8.47 2.29 -5.60
N ASN A 67 7.26 2.70 -5.24
CA ASN A 67 6.99 4.03 -4.73
C ASN A 67 6.35 3.95 -3.34
N ILE A 68 6.93 4.60 -2.34
CA ILE A 68 6.40 4.62 -0.97
C ILE A 68 6.24 6.07 -0.52
N LYS A 69 5.03 6.47 -0.13
CA LYS A 69 4.72 7.87 0.19
C LYS A 69 5.37 8.33 1.51
N TYR A 70 5.14 7.61 2.60
CA TYR A 70 5.54 7.98 3.96
C TYR A 70 6.11 6.77 4.73
N PRO A 71 7.43 6.54 4.74
CA PRO A 71 8.04 5.37 5.38
C PRO A 71 7.66 5.21 6.86
N TRP A 72 7.54 6.30 7.60
CA TRP A 72 7.14 6.29 9.02
C TRP A 72 5.71 5.83 9.29
N ARG A 73 4.92 5.56 8.24
CA ARG A 73 3.59 4.94 8.30
C ARG A 73 3.58 3.51 7.76
N LEU A 74 4.75 2.93 7.47
CA LEU A 74 4.89 1.59 6.89
C LEU A 74 5.46 0.62 7.93
N SER A 75 4.76 -0.50 8.12
CA SER A 75 5.26 -1.66 8.86
C SER A 75 5.23 -2.89 7.95
N VAL A 76 6.35 -3.60 7.87
CA VAL A 76 6.54 -4.81 7.05
C VAL A 76 7.15 -5.90 7.91
N GLY A 77 6.54 -7.07 7.91
CA GLY A 77 6.99 -8.27 8.59
C GLY A 77 8.20 -8.93 7.93
N ASN A 78 8.36 -10.23 8.17
CA ASN A 78 9.43 -11.05 7.63
C ASN A 78 9.04 -11.71 6.30
N ASN A 79 10.03 -12.02 5.47
CA ASN A 79 9.88 -12.78 4.23
C ASN A 79 8.83 -12.20 3.28
N VAL A 80 8.82 -10.86 3.16
CA VAL A 80 7.87 -10.13 2.30
C VAL A 80 8.49 -9.85 0.94
N TRP A 81 7.71 -10.05 -0.12
CA TRP A 81 8.06 -9.66 -1.48
C TRP A 81 7.26 -8.44 -1.93
N ILE A 82 7.96 -7.40 -2.39
CA ILE A 82 7.36 -6.21 -3.02
C ILE A 82 7.89 -6.10 -4.46
N GLY A 83 7.02 -6.40 -5.41
CA GLY A 83 7.29 -6.43 -6.84
C GLY A 83 7.54 -5.06 -7.46
N GLU A 84 8.03 -5.06 -8.70
CA GLU A 84 8.36 -3.85 -9.46
C GLU A 84 7.13 -2.94 -9.60
N LYS A 85 7.32 -1.63 -9.57
CA LYS A 85 6.24 -0.65 -9.81
C LYS A 85 5.07 -0.70 -8.82
N VAL A 86 5.24 -1.38 -7.69
CA VAL A 86 4.25 -1.30 -6.60
C VAL A 86 4.21 0.12 -6.06
N TRP A 87 3.00 0.65 -5.86
CA TRP A 87 2.79 1.95 -5.23
C TRP A 87 2.07 1.79 -3.90
N ILE A 88 2.73 2.21 -2.83
CA ILE A 88 2.19 2.26 -1.47
C ILE A 88 1.91 3.73 -1.14
N ASP A 89 0.68 4.18 -1.39
CA ASP A 89 0.22 5.54 -1.08
C ASP A 89 -0.31 5.62 0.35
N ASN A 90 0.58 5.41 1.31
CA ASN A 90 0.25 5.28 2.73
C ASN A 90 0.02 6.64 3.42
N LEU A 91 -1.02 7.37 3.00
CA LEU A 91 -1.54 8.55 3.71
C LEU A 91 -2.01 8.21 5.14
N ALA A 92 -2.45 6.96 5.36
CA ALA A 92 -2.68 6.33 6.65
C ALA A 92 -1.64 5.20 6.88
N ASP A 93 -1.74 4.47 7.98
CA ASP A 93 -0.79 3.40 8.27
C ASP A 93 -1.05 2.19 7.36
N VAL A 94 0.02 1.61 6.81
CA VAL A 94 0.01 0.37 6.03
C VAL A 94 0.81 -0.67 6.80
N LYS A 95 0.14 -1.77 7.15
CA LYS A 95 0.71 -2.88 7.91
C LYS A 95 0.72 -4.13 7.03
N ILE A 96 1.90 -4.66 6.78
CA ILE A 96 2.14 -5.86 5.99
C ILE A 96 2.76 -6.89 6.93
N ALA A 97 2.09 -8.01 7.16
CA ALA A 97 2.57 -9.08 8.03
C ALA A 97 3.63 -9.96 7.35
N ASP A 98 3.96 -11.08 7.99
CA ASP A 98 4.95 -12.02 7.50
C ASP A 98 4.44 -12.76 6.25
N ASN A 99 5.37 -13.21 5.40
CA ASN A 99 5.08 -14.08 4.25
C ASN A 99 4.12 -13.48 3.22
N VAL A 100 3.97 -12.14 3.18
CA VAL A 100 3.12 -11.44 2.20
C VAL A 100 3.85 -11.28 0.87
N SER A 101 3.12 -11.49 -0.23
CA SER A 101 3.61 -11.21 -1.58
C SER A 101 2.75 -10.14 -2.26
N ILE A 102 3.38 -9.06 -2.70
CA ILE A 102 2.75 -8.00 -3.48
C ILE A 102 3.38 -8.00 -4.86
N SER A 103 2.58 -8.36 -5.86
CA SER A 103 3.06 -8.53 -7.23
C SER A 103 3.17 -7.18 -7.95
N GLN A 104 3.92 -7.18 -9.05
CA GLN A 104 4.26 -5.99 -9.82
C GLN A 104 3.06 -5.12 -10.18
N GLY A 105 3.24 -3.80 -10.07
CA GLY A 105 2.24 -2.79 -10.42
C GLY A 105 1.02 -2.72 -9.51
N ALA A 106 0.98 -3.49 -8.41
CA ALA A 106 -0.11 -3.39 -7.44
C ALA A 106 -0.08 -2.02 -6.72
N MET A 107 -1.26 -1.56 -6.31
CA MET A 107 -1.43 -0.27 -5.63
C MET A 107 -2.13 -0.47 -4.29
N LEU A 108 -1.51 0.00 -3.21
CA LEU A 108 -2.13 0.10 -1.88
C LEU A 108 -2.45 1.57 -1.62
N LEU A 109 -3.73 1.93 -1.66
CA LEU A 109 -4.17 3.33 -1.65
C LEU A 109 -4.89 3.65 -0.35
N CYS A 110 -4.25 4.40 0.55
CA CYS A 110 -4.89 4.82 1.79
C CYS A 110 -5.77 6.06 1.64
N GLY A 111 -5.65 6.81 0.55
CA GLY A 111 -6.37 8.06 0.31
C GLY A 111 -7.54 7.91 -0.65
N ASN A 112 -8.61 8.67 -0.39
CA ASN A 112 -9.68 8.93 -1.35
C ASN A 112 -10.31 10.31 -1.02
N HIS A 113 -11.36 10.69 -1.74
CA HIS A 113 -12.09 11.93 -1.49
C HIS A 113 -13.56 11.64 -1.15
N ASN A 114 -14.11 12.44 -0.24
CA ASN A 114 -15.54 12.38 0.07
C ASN A 114 -16.35 13.00 -1.09
N TYR A 115 -16.66 12.17 -2.07
CA TYR A 115 -17.44 12.53 -3.26
C TYR A 115 -18.90 12.93 -2.97
N LYS A 116 -19.35 12.82 -1.71
CA LYS A 116 -20.66 13.31 -1.26
C LYS A 116 -20.64 14.76 -0.80
N LYS A 117 -19.44 15.36 -0.60
CA LYS A 117 -19.28 16.77 -0.23
C LYS A 117 -18.86 17.61 -1.43
N THR A 118 -19.36 18.84 -1.52
CA THR A 118 -18.95 19.79 -2.56
C THR A 118 -17.47 20.16 -2.45
N SER A 119 -16.90 20.16 -1.25
CA SER A 119 -15.48 20.46 -1.01
C SER A 119 -14.54 19.32 -1.43
N PHE A 120 -15.06 18.10 -1.66
CA PHE A 120 -14.28 16.93 -2.07
C PHE A 120 -13.12 16.62 -1.10
N ASP A 121 -13.35 16.79 0.21
CA ASP A 121 -12.32 16.64 1.24
C ASP A 121 -11.63 15.27 1.19
N LEU A 122 -10.36 15.24 1.63
CA LEU A 122 -9.62 13.98 1.82
C LEU A 122 -10.36 13.07 2.82
N ILE A 123 -10.38 11.78 2.52
CA ILE A 123 -10.68 10.70 3.47
C ILE A 123 -9.54 9.69 3.40
N ILE A 124 -9.25 9.05 4.54
CA ILE A 124 -8.18 8.05 4.61
C ILE A 124 -8.65 6.78 5.30
N GLY A 125 -8.01 5.65 4.99
CA GLY A 125 -8.19 4.39 5.68
C GLY A 125 -6.90 3.59 5.73
N GLU A 126 -6.62 3.00 6.90
CA GLU A 126 -5.47 2.09 7.07
C GLU A 126 -5.64 0.85 6.19
N ILE A 127 -4.54 0.30 5.68
CA ILE A 127 -4.54 -0.98 4.97
C ILE A 127 -3.77 -2.00 5.81
N LYS A 128 -4.35 -3.19 5.96
CA LYS A 128 -3.73 -4.31 6.67
C LYS A 128 -3.68 -5.52 5.75
N LEU A 129 -2.48 -6.03 5.50
CA LEU A 129 -2.26 -7.31 4.84
C LEU A 129 -1.75 -8.27 5.92
N GLU A 130 -2.57 -9.25 6.28
CA GLU A 130 -2.21 -10.28 7.25
C GLU A 130 -1.28 -11.35 6.64
N GLU A 131 -0.89 -12.31 7.46
CA GLU A 131 0.12 -13.32 7.09
C GLU A 131 -0.28 -14.07 5.80
N GLY A 132 0.69 -14.31 4.92
CA GLY A 132 0.49 -15.16 3.73
C GLY A 132 -0.42 -14.56 2.65
N VAL A 133 -0.86 -13.31 2.81
CA VAL A 133 -1.66 -12.59 1.79
C VAL A 133 -0.89 -12.48 0.48
N TRP A 134 -1.59 -12.69 -0.62
CA TRP A 134 -1.06 -12.44 -1.96
C TRP A 134 -1.89 -11.40 -2.70
N ILE A 135 -1.25 -10.27 -3.03
CA ILE A 135 -1.81 -9.25 -3.90
C ILE A 135 -1.25 -9.47 -5.30
N GLY A 136 -2.13 -9.85 -6.22
CA GLY A 136 -1.83 -10.12 -7.62
C GLY A 136 -1.37 -8.87 -8.38
N ALA A 137 -0.77 -9.12 -9.55
CA ALA A 137 -0.17 -8.05 -10.34
C ALA A 137 -1.24 -7.04 -10.78
N LYS A 138 -0.89 -5.75 -10.75
CA LYS A 138 -1.80 -4.63 -11.10
C LYS A 138 -3.10 -4.58 -10.29
N SER A 139 -3.18 -5.28 -9.17
CA SER A 139 -4.35 -5.23 -8.30
C SER A 139 -4.33 -4.01 -7.39
N ILE A 140 -5.50 -3.59 -6.93
CA ILE A 140 -5.69 -2.37 -6.14
C ILE A 140 -6.34 -2.74 -4.81
N VAL A 141 -5.77 -2.26 -3.71
CA VAL A 141 -6.36 -2.33 -2.37
C VAL A 141 -6.80 -0.92 -1.98
N ALA A 142 -8.11 -0.74 -1.79
CA ALA A 142 -8.72 0.55 -1.48
C ALA A 142 -8.51 0.95 0.00
N PRO A 143 -8.81 2.21 0.36
CA PRO A 143 -8.63 2.68 1.73
C PRO A 143 -9.46 1.88 2.73
N GLY A 144 -8.86 1.54 3.87
CA GLY A 144 -9.57 0.88 4.98
C GLY A 144 -9.67 -0.64 4.86
N VAL A 145 -9.17 -1.24 3.78
CA VAL A 145 -9.29 -2.67 3.52
C VAL A 145 -8.30 -3.48 4.36
N THR A 146 -8.82 -4.52 5.00
CA THR A 146 -8.05 -5.61 5.60
C THR A 146 -8.13 -6.86 4.70
N CYS A 147 -6.97 -7.28 4.18
CA CYS A 147 -6.82 -8.59 3.54
C CYS A 147 -6.43 -9.58 4.65
N LYS A 148 -7.35 -10.46 5.06
CA LYS A 148 -7.09 -11.40 6.14
C LYS A 148 -6.16 -12.55 5.71
N SER A 149 -5.69 -13.29 6.70
CA SER A 149 -4.70 -14.36 6.58
C SER A 149 -4.89 -15.24 5.34
N HIS A 150 -3.83 -15.36 4.53
CA HIS A 150 -3.75 -16.17 3.32
C HIS A 150 -4.76 -15.85 2.22
N SER A 151 -5.50 -14.74 2.30
CA SER A 151 -6.36 -14.28 1.21
C SER A 151 -5.56 -13.95 -0.05
N VAL A 152 -6.20 -14.10 -1.21
CA VAL A 152 -5.61 -13.79 -2.52
C VAL A 152 -6.49 -12.78 -3.22
N LEU A 153 -5.89 -11.65 -3.61
CA LEU A 153 -6.49 -10.74 -4.57
C LEU A 153 -5.89 -11.04 -5.94
N ALA A 154 -6.63 -11.72 -6.81
CA ALA A 154 -6.14 -12.14 -8.12
C ALA A 154 -5.69 -10.95 -8.97
N VAL A 155 -4.89 -11.22 -10.01
CA VAL A 155 -4.36 -10.23 -10.95
C VAL A 155 -5.45 -9.27 -11.44
N ASN A 156 -5.12 -7.99 -11.55
CA ASN A 156 -5.98 -6.93 -12.07
C ASN A 156 -7.34 -6.81 -11.34
N SER A 157 -7.37 -7.13 -10.05
CA SER A 157 -8.58 -7.07 -9.23
C SER A 157 -8.56 -5.89 -8.24
N VAL A 158 -9.72 -5.42 -7.82
CA VAL A 158 -9.87 -4.22 -6.97
C VAL A 158 -10.62 -4.58 -5.69
N ALA A 159 -9.89 -4.67 -4.59
CA ALA A 159 -10.47 -4.86 -3.26
C ALA A 159 -11.00 -3.53 -2.73
N VAL A 160 -12.33 -3.42 -2.63
CA VAL A 160 -13.04 -2.28 -2.03
C VAL A 160 -13.69 -2.62 -0.68
N LYS A 161 -13.52 -3.87 -0.24
CA LYS A 161 -13.97 -4.44 1.03
C LYS A 161 -12.93 -5.44 1.52
N ASP A 162 -13.01 -5.80 2.79
CA ASP A 162 -12.16 -6.81 3.41
C ASP A 162 -12.23 -8.15 2.66
N LEU A 163 -11.09 -8.85 2.63
CA LEU A 163 -11.00 -10.20 2.09
C LEU A 163 -10.99 -11.20 3.24
N GLU A 164 -11.80 -12.24 3.13
CA GLU A 164 -11.83 -13.33 4.11
C GLU A 164 -10.59 -14.23 4.02
N GLU A 165 -10.26 -14.84 5.15
CA GLU A 165 -9.13 -15.76 5.28
C GLU A 165 -9.23 -16.91 4.27
N TYR A 166 -8.07 -17.40 3.81
CA TYR A 166 -7.97 -18.54 2.90
C TYR A 166 -8.97 -18.49 1.74
N THR A 167 -9.17 -17.31 1.15
CA THR A 167 -10.15 -17.09 0.08
C THR A 167 -9.53 -16.33 -1.08
N ILE A 168 -9.88 -16.73 -2.30
CA ILE A 168 -9.47 -16.10 -3.55
C ILE A 168 -10.57 -15.15 -4.02
N TYR A 169 -10.20 -13.89 -4.23
CA TYR A 169 -11.03 -12.82 -4.76
C TYR A 169 -10.58 -12.41 -6.16
N GLN A 170 -11.52 -12.11 -7.05
CA GLN A 170 -11.23 -11.67 -8.41
C GLN A 170 -12.26 -10.64 -8.90
N GLY A 171 -11.82 -9.71 -9.74
CA GLY A 171 -12.68 -8.75 -10.44
C GLY A 171 -12.57 -7.30 -9.96
N ASN A 172 -13.39 -6.43 -10.54
CA ASN A 172 -13.49 -5.01 -10.17
C ASN A 172 -14.98 -4.61 -10.12
N PRO A 173 -15.60 -4.51 -8.93
CA PRO A 173 -15.01 -4.82 -7.62
C PRO A 173 -14.71 -6.32 -7.46
N ALA A 174 -13.72 -6.65 -6.65
CA ALA A 174 -13.33 -8.03 -6.41
C ALA A 174 -14.39 -8.75 -5.56
N VAL A 175 -14.76 -9.95 -5.98
CA VAL A 175 -15.72 -10.83 -5.29
C VAL A 175 -15.08 -12.16 -4.94
N LYS A 176 -15.58 -12.83 -3.90
CA LYS A 176 -15.15 -14.17 -3.52
C LYS A 176 -15.44 -15.14 -4.67
N VAL A 177 -14.41 -15.86 -5.11
CA VAL A 177 -14.51 -16.86 -6.19
C VAL A 177 -14.47 -18.28 -5.63
N ARG A 178 -13.48 -18.57 -4.77
CA ARG A 178 -13.29 -19.90 -4.17
C ARG A 178 -12.40 -19.81 -2.94
N SER A 179 -12.41 -20.87 -2.12
CA SER A 179 -11.43 -21.03 -1.05
C SER A 179 -10.02 -21.29 -1.63
N ARG A 180 -8.99 -20.81 -0.95
CA ARG A 180 -7.59 -21.14 -1.18
C ARG A 180 -7.26 -22.37 -0.36
N ILE A 181 -6.87 -23.44 -1.03
CA ILE A 181 -6.34 -24.65 -0.41
C ILE A 181 -4.83 -24.60 -0.53
N ILE A 182 -4.10 -24.88 0.55
CA ILE A 182 -2.64 -24.96 0.57
C ILE A 182 -2.29 -26.44 0.65
N GLU A 183 -1.46 -26.89 -0.27
CA GLU A 183 -0.95 -28.27 -0.37
C GLU A 183 0.53 -28.27 0.04
N GLU A 184 1.02 -29.43 0.49
CA GLU A 184 2.43 -29.68 0.84
C GLU A 184 3.23 -30.23 -0.34
#